data_AF-A0A5N5XAU3-F1
#
_entry.id   AF-A0A5N5XAU3-F1
#
_cell.length_a   1.000
_cell.length_b   1.000
_cell.length_c   1.000
_cell.angle_alpha   90.00
_cell.angle_beta   90.00
_cell.angle_gamma   90.00
#
_symmetry.space_group_name_H-M   'P 1'
#
loop_
_entity.id
_entity.type
_entity.pdbx_description
1 polymer ?
#
loop_
_entity_poly.entity_id
_entity_poly.type
_entity_poly.pdbx_seq_one_letter_code
_entity_poly.pdbx_strand_id
1 'polypeptide(L)'
;MKALNAKFSILAVRRTIGSFGMRFSIWTVLMLFTNTNALLASSNPKRQNECTAATTDELIFKTNIEAFSAAREAREPPCFDWSSDDCTMAPDMPVGFNFEPSCRRHDFGYRNVGAQERLTEALRKRIDDVFKRDLYNECGRQSGFSQVWRRIMCLTVAEVYYRAVVLCGDGDCFD
;
A
#
# COMPACT_ATOMS: atom_id res chain seq x y z
N MET A 1 -50.51 -48.64 0.86
CA MET A 1 -50.78 -48.19 2.24
C MET A 1 -49.97 -46.91 2.45
N LYS A 2 -50.62 -45.73 2.37
CA LYS A 2 -50.79 -44.74 3.46
C LYS A 2 -49.48 -44.42 4.21
N ALA A 3 -48.91 -43.23 4.00
CA ALA A 3 -48.96 -42.08 4.93
C ALA A 3 -47.61 -41.98 5.71
N LEU A 4 -46.95 -40.87 6.03
CA LEU A 4 -47.28 -39.44 6.09
C LEU A 4 -46.00 -38.59 5.87
N ASN A 5 -46.18 -37.44 5.20
CA ASN A 5 -45.28 -36.30 5.24
C ASN A 5 -45.55 -35.47 6.51
N ALA A 6 -44.50 -35.07 7.23
CA ALA A 6 -44.58 -34.03 8.26
C ALA A 6 -43.68 -32.85 7.88
N LYS A 7 -44.31 -31.75 7.45
CA LYS A 7 -43.68 -30.45 7.23
C LYS A 7 -43.58 -29.72 8.57
N PHE A 8 -42.37 -29.34 8.99
CA PHE A 8 -42.16 -28.36 10.05
C PHE A 8 -42.18 -26.96 9.43
N SER A 9 -43.25 -26.20 9.69
CA SER A 9 -43.34 -24.76 9.40
C SER A 9 -43.00 -24.00 10.68
N ILE A 10 -41.87 -23.29 10.69
CA ILE A 10 -41.54 -22.30 11.73
C ILE A 10 -42.04 -20.94 11.23
N LEU A 11 -42.92 -20.34 12.03
CA LEU A 11 -43.51 -19.03 11.83
C LEU A 11 -42.43 -17.94 11.65
N ALA A 12 -42.51 -17.23 10.52
CA ALA A 12 -41.84 -15.94 10.33
C ALA A 12 -42.64 -14.84 11.05
N VAL A 13 -42.03 -14.20 12.05
CA VAL A 13 -42.56 -12.98 12.67
C VAL A 13 -42.31 -11.81 11.71
N ARG A 14 -43.34 -11.41 10.96
CA ARG A 14 -43.36 -10.15 10.20
C ARG A 14 -43.58 -8.98 11.17
N ARG A 15 -42.56 -8.15 11.40
CA ARG A 15 -42.73 -6.81 11.98
C ARG A 15 -43.28 -5.88 10.90
N THR A 16 -44.54 -5.49 11.04
CA THR A 16 -45.16 -4.38 10.31
C THR A 16 -44.72 -3.06 10.94
N ILE A 17 -43.94 -2.26 10.21
CA ILE A 17 -43.68 -0.86 10.56
C ILE A 17 -44.76 -0.03 9.86
N GLY A 18 -45.59 0.65 10.65
CA GLY A 18 -46.66 1.52 10.16
C GLY A 18 -46.09 2.73 9.41
N SER A 19 -46.73 3.05 8.29
CA SER A 19 -46.49 4.25 7.50
C SER A 19 -47.16 5.45 8.19
N PHE A 20 -46.36 6.38 8.70
CA PHE A 20 -46.84 7.64 9.25
C PHE A 20 -46.81 8.70 8.14
N GLY A 21 -47.98 8.98 7.56
CA GLY A 21 -48.14 10.06 6.59
C GLY A 21 -48.09 11.40 7.29
N MET A 22 -47.04 12.20 7.03
CA MET A 22 -46.96 13.58 7.48
C MET A 22 -47.04 14.51 6.27
N ARG A 23 -48.08 15.35 6.27
CA ARG A 23 -48.41 16.31 5.22
C ARG A 23 -47.35 17.43 5.23
N PHE A 24 -46.64 17.61 4.13
CA PHE A 24 -45.67 18.69 3.95
C PHE A 24 -46.38 20.03 3.76
N SER A 25 -46.09 21.01 4.61
CA SER A 25 -46.43 22.41 4.40
C SER A 25 -45.29 23.33 4.89
N ILE A 26 -44.52 23.79 3.90
CA ILE A 26 -43.86 25.09 3.68
C ILE A 26 -43.07 25.84 4.80
N TRP A 27 -41.84 26.21 4.41
CA TRP A 27 -40.93 27.27 4.88
C TRP A 27 -40.07 27.06 6.16
N THR A 28 -38.82 27.54 6.08
CA THR A 28 -37.78 27.72 7.14
C THR A 28 -37.10 26.44 7.65
N VAL A 29 -35.77 26.25 7.76
CA VAL A 29 -34.58 27.11 7.84
C VAL A 29 -33.38 26.35 7.21
N LEU A 30 -32.55 27.04 6.43
CA LEU A 30 -31.24 26.57 6.01
C LEU A 30 -30.30 26.51 7.23
N MET A 31 -30.08 25.32 7.79
CA MET A 31 -28.98 25.08 8.73
C MET A 31 -27.98 24.11 8.08
N LEU A 32 -26.96 24.69 7.45
CA LEU A 32 -25.75 23.98 7.06
C LEU A 32 -24.98 23.62 8.34
N PHE A 33 -25.26 22.45 8.90
CA PHE A 33 -24.31 21.84 9.84
C PHE A 33 -23.10 21.35 9.04
N THR A 34 -22.14 22.24 8.81
CA THR A 34 -20.80 21.79 8.44
C THR A 34 -20.18 21.20 9.70
N ASN A 35 -20.29 19.87 9.86
CA ASN A 35 -19.46 19.15 10.82
C ASN A 35 -18.02 19.19 10.29
N THR A 36 -17.32 20.29 10.58
CA THR A 36 -15.88 20.38 10.43
C THR A 36 -15.26 19.68 11.63
N ASN A 37 -15.26 18.34 11.60
CA ASN A 37 -14.28 17.59 12.38
C ASN A 37 -12.92 17.85 11.74
N ALA A 38 -12.31 18.98 12.10
CA ALA A 38 -10.88 19.16 11.93
C ALA A 38 -10.20 18.14 12.84
N LEU A 39 -9.88 16.96 12.29
CA LEU A 39 -8.88 16.07 12.85
C LEU A 39 -7.55 16.82 12.82
N LEU A 40 -7.29 17.62 13.85
CA LEU A 40 -5.94 18.04 14.15
C LEU A 40 -5.17 16.76 14.51
N ALA A 41 -4.41 16.25 13.55
CA ALA A 41 -3.41 15.22 13.82
C ALA A 41 -2.46 15.79 14.88
N SER A 42 -2.70 15.41 16.14
CA SER A 42 -1.82 15.77 17.25
C SER A 42 -0.47 15.13 16.98
N SER A 43 0.49 15.94 16.53
CA SER A 43 1.89 15.55 16.40
C SER A 43 2.45 15.36 17.80
N ASN A 44 2.24 14.15 18.36
CA ASN A 44 2.90 13.76 19.59
C ASN A 44 4.42 13.89 19.36
N PRO A 45 5.13 14.75 20.11
CA PRO A 45 6.57 14.97 19.91
C PRO A 45 7.37 13.67 20.06
N LYS A 46 6.86 12.70 20.84
CA LYS A 46 7.45 11.35 20.90
C LYS A 46 7.47 10.66 19.53
N ARG A 47 6.38 10.74 18.76
CA ARG A 47 6.28 10.14 17.42
C ARG A 47 7.14 10.89 16.39
N GLN A 48 7.28 12.21 16.52
CA GLN A 48 8.16 13.00 15.64
C GLN A 48 9.63 12.63 15.83
N ASN A 49 10.03 12.33 17.06
CA ASN A 49 11.40 11.91 17.39
C ASN A 49 11.73 10.49 16.90
N GLU A 50 10.76 9.74 16.38
CA GLU A 50 10.99 8.39 15.84
C GLU A 50 11.53 8.43 14.40
N CYS A 51 11.35 9.51 13.64
CA CYS A 51 11.81 9.63 12.23
C CYS A 51 13.30 9.97 12.09
N THR A 52 14.14 9.23 12.80
CA THR A 52 15.59 9.37 12.74
C THR A 52 16.18 8.66 11.51
N ALA A 53 17.41 9.01 11.13
CA ALA A 53 18.15 8.28 10.11
C ALA A 53 18.27 6.78 10.44
N ALA A 54 18.40 6.43 11.73
CA ALA A 54 18.47 5.03 12.16
C ALA A 54 17.16 4.28 11.90
N THR A 55 16.01 4.89 12.19
CA THR A 55 14.69 4.29 11.95
C THR A 55 14.41 4.18 10.45
N THR A 56 14.80 5.18 9.66
CA THR A 56 14.71 5.11 8.19
C THR A 56 15.55 3.97 7.65
N ASP A 57 16.79 3.84 8.12
CA ASP A 57 17.70 2.76 7.71
C ASP A 57 17.20 1.38 8.15
N GLU A 58 16.55 1.28 9.31
CA GLU A 58 15.91 0.06 9.75
C GLU A 58 14.80 -0.38 8.80
N LEU A 59 13.87 0.53 8.48
CA LEU A 59 12.75 0.27 7.56
C LEU A 59 13.20 -0.09 6.14
N ILE A 60 14.27 0.53 5.63
CA ILE A 60 14.81 0.23 4.30
C ILE A 60 15.63 -1.06 4.30
N PHE A 61 16.60 -1.19 5.21
CA PHE A 61 17.68 -2.17 5.07
C PHE A 61 17.53 -3.42 5.92
N LYS A 62 16.72 -3.39 6.99
CA LYS A 62 16.66 -4.47 7.99
C LYS A 62 15.28 -5.11 8.09
N THR A 63 14.22 -4.35 7.82
CA THR A 63 12.85 -4.84 7.88
C THR A 63 12.53 -5.71 6.65
N ASN A 64 11.78 -6.81 6.84
CA ASN A 64 11.27 -7.58 5.70
C ASN A 64 10.13 -6.84 4.99
N ILE A 65 9.79 -7.24 3.78
CA ILE A 65 8.86 -6.48 2.94
C ILE A 65 7.43 -6.48 3.52
N GLU A 66 7.04 -7.55 4.22
CA GLU A 66 5.73 -7.65 4.87
C GLU A 66 5.60 -6.68 6.05
N ALA A 67 6.61 -6.61 6.91
CA ALA A 67 6.63 -5.70 8.05
C ALA A 67 6.76 -4.23 7.60
N PHE A 68 7.54 -3.96 6.55
CA PHE A 68 7.58 -2.63 5.93
C PHE A 68 6.19 -2.25 5.39
N SER A 69 5.53 -3.16 4.70
CA SER A 69 4.19 -2.94 4.16
C SER A 69 3.18 -2.67 5.28
N ALA A 70 3.24 -3.42 6.39
CA ALA A 70 2.42 -3.17 7.58
C ALA A 70 2.67 -1.76 8.18
N ALA A 71 3.93 -1.34 8.29
CA ALA A 71 4.29 0.00 8.76
C ALA A 71 3.75 1.10 7.83
N ARG A 72 3.88 0.91 6.50
CA ARG A 72 3.34 1.82 5.49
C ARG A 72 1.83 1.95 5.56
N GLU A 73 1.11 0.82 5.61
CA GLU A 73 -0.36 0.83 5.67
C GLU A 73 -0.86 1.48 6.98
N ALA A 74 -0.12 1.31 8.08
CA ALA A 74 -0.36 2.03 9.33
C ALA A 74 0.06 3.50 9.30
N ARG A 75 0.94 3.88 8.35
CA ARG A 75 1.65 5.18 8.31
C ARG A 75 2.38 5.48 9.61
N GLU A 76 3.07 4.49 10.15
CA GLU A 76 3.78 4.57 11.44
C GLU A 76 5.29 4.32 11.25
N PRO A 77 6.17 5.24 11.69
CA PRO A 77 5.86 6.53 12.30
C PRO A 77 5.23 7.56 11.33
N PRO A 78 4.31 8.44 11.79
CA PRO A 78 3.56 9.37 10.93
C PRO A 78 4.37 10.57 10.44
N CYS A 79 5.59 10.74 10.94
CA CYS A 79 6.49 11.83 10.53
C CYS A 79 7.28 11.51 9.25
N PHE A 80 7.26 10.27 8.76
CA PHE A 80 7.89 9.94 7.49
C PHE A 80 6.99 10.32 6.32
N ASP A 81 7.64 10.62 5.18
CA ASP A 81 6.95 10.69 3.90
C ASP A 81 6.64 9.26 3.43
N TRP A 82 5.37 8.87 3.54
CA TRP A 82 4.84 7.60 3.05
C TRP A 82 4.22 7.71 1.64
N SER A 83 4.33 8.87 0.98
CA SER A 83 3.86 9.02 -0.39
C SER A 83 4.70 8.18 -1.36
N SER A 84 4.06 7.70 -2.41
CA SER A 84 4.64 6.81 -3.40
C SER A 84 3.78 6.93 -4.66
N ASP A 85 4.42 6.90 -5.81
CA ASP A 85 3.76 6.75 -7.11
C ASP A 85 3.75 5.28 -7.56
N ASP A 86 3.98 4.37 -6.61
CA ASP A 86 4.03 2.92 -6.79
C ASP A 86 5.00 2.55 -7.92
N CYS A 87 4.57 1.81 -8.95
CA CYS A 87 5.46 1.35 -10.03
C CYS A 87 5.23 2.09 -11.37
N THR A 88 4.91 3.39 -11.34
CA THR A 88 4.64 4.26 -12.52
C THR A 88 5.70 4.22 -13.62
N MET A 89 6.96 3.97 -13.27
CA MET A 89 8.07 3.89 -14.24
C MET A 89 8.09 2.59 -15.06
N ALA A 90 7.18 1.65 -14.83
CA ALA A 90 7.11 0.38 -15.55
C ALA A 90 5.69 -0.01 -16.02
N PRO A 91 4.97 0.89 -16.72
CA PRO A 91 3.53 0.74 -16.98
C PRO A 91 3.18 -0.36 -18.00
N ASP A 92 4.15 -0.90 -18.74
CA ASP A 92 3.89 -1.81 -19.88
C ASP A 92 4.43 -3.24 -19.71
N MET A 93 4.31 -3.83 -18.51
CA MET A 93 4.58 -5.27 -18.34
C MET A 93 3.31 -6.07 -18.02
N PRO A 94 2.79 -6.88 -18.97
CA PRO A 94 1.48 -7.55 -18.88
C PRO A 94 1.43 -8.74 -17.91
N VAL A 95 2.34 -8.80 -16.94
CA VAL A 95 2.55 -9.97 -16.09
C VAL A 95 2.26 -9.57 -14.65
N GLY A 96 1.14 -10.08 -14.11
CA GLY A 96 0.61 -9.75 -12.77
C GLY A 96 1.49 -10.25 -11.60
N PHE A 97 2.73 -9.79 -11.52
CA PHE A 97 3.60 -9.92 -10.37
C PHE A 97 3.36 -8.74 -9.43
N ASN A 98 3.37 -8.99 -8.12
CA ASN A 98 3.11 -7.95 -7.14
C ASN A 98 4.39 -7.21 -6.76
N PHE A 99 4.86 -6.31 -7.62
CA PHE A 99 6.05 -5.49 -7.37
C PHE A 99 5.78 -4.21 -6.59
N GLU A 100 4.50 -3.85 -6.43
CA GLU A 100 4.06 -2.64 -5.74
C GLU A 100 4.67 -2.48 -4.33
N PRO A 101 4.73 -3.50 -3.45
CA PRO A 101 5.44 -3.37 -2.17
C PRO A 101 6.92 -3.00 -2.32
N SER A 102 7.59 -3.52 -3.35
CA SER A 102 9.01 -3.23 -3.62
C SER A 102 9.20 -1.78 -4.06
N CYS A 103 8.36 -1.30 -4.99
CA CYS A 103 8.41 0.09 -5.47
C CYS A 103 8.13 1.07 -4.33
N ARG A 104 7.09 0.81 -3.52
CA ARG A 104 6.77 1.63 -2.34
C ARG A 104 7.92 1.74 -1.35
N ARG A 105 8.72 0.67 -1.16
CA ARG A 105 9.90 0.71 -0.29
C ARG A 105 11.05 1.49 -0.91
N HIS A 106 11.22 1.39 -2.21
CA HIS A 106 12.20 2.17 -2.97
C HIS A 106 11.90 3.67 -2.85
N ASP A 107 10.65 4.08 -3.10
CA ASP A 107 10.18 5.47 -2.96
C ASP A 107 10.37 6.01 -1.54
N PHE A 108 9.96 5.21 -0.54
CA PHE A 108 10.17 5.56 0.87
C PHE A 108 11.65 5.85 1.15
N GLY A 109 12.53 5.02 0.60
CA GLY A 109 13.97 5.21 0.66
C GLY A 109 14.38 6.56 0.09
N TYR A 110 14.12 6.80 -1.19
CA TYR A 110 14.52 8.03 -1.88
C TYR A 110 13.99 9.29 -1.20
N ARG A 111 12.70 9.32 -0.85
CA ARG A 111 12.04 10.48 -0.26
C ARG A 111 12.61 10.82 1.11
N ASN A 112 12.69 9.85 2.02
CA ASN A 112 13.08 10.11 3.40
C ASN A 112 14.60 10.27 3.54
N VAL A 113 15.39 9.55 2.76
CA VAL A 113 16.86 9.74 2.71
C VAL A 113 17.18 11.11 2.09
N GLY A 114 16.46 11.51 1.04
CA GLY A 114 16.57 12.83 0.41
C GLY A 114 16.18 13.97 1.34
N ALA A 115 15.06 13.85 2.06
CA ALA A 115 14.63 14.82 3.06
C ALA A 115 15.58 14.92 4.26
N GLN A 116 16.39 13.88 4.52
CA GLN A 116 17.44 13.86 5.53
C GLN A 116 18.80 14.35 4.99
N GLU A 117 18.85 14.87 3.75
CA GLU A 117 20.04 15.45 3.11
C GLU A 117 21.26 14.51 3.07
N ARG A 118 21.01 13.21 2.97
CA ARG A 118 22.06 12.16 3.05
C ARG A 118 22.09 11.25 1.83
N LEU A 119 21.35 11.57 0.78
CA LEU A 119 21.29 10.77 -0.45
C LEU A 119 22.59 10.93 -1.25
N THR A 120 23.57 10.10 -0.91
CA THR A 120 24.83 9.94 -1.67
C THR A 120 24.68 8.83 -2.71
N GLU A 121 25.52 8.82 -3.75
CA GLU A 121 25.54 7.73 -4.74
C GLU A 121 25.68 6.33 -4.14
N ALA A 122 26.53 6.20 -3.11
CA ALA A 122 26.70 4.93 -2.40
C ALA A 122 25.41 4.50 -1.68
N LEU A 123 24.66 5.46 -1.12
CA LEU A 123 23.40 5.16 -0.44
C LEU A 123 22.25 4.93 -1.42
N ARG A 124 22.20 5.71 -2.51
CA ARG A 124 21.32 5.50 -3.67
C ARG A 124 21.43 4.06 -4.16
N LYS A 125 22.65 3.63 -4.48
CA LYS A 125 22.93 2.25 -4.90
C LYS A 125 22.46 1.22 -3.87
N ARG A 126 22.66 1.46 -2.58
CA ARG A 126 22.19 0.53 -1.52
C ARG A 126 20.66 0.41 -1.49
N ILE A 127 19.93 1.50 -1.76
CA ILE A 127 18.47 1.49 -1.87
C ILE A 127 18.05 0.71 -3.11
N ASP A 128 18.69 0.94 -4.26
CA ASP A 128 18.41 0.20 -5.49
C ASP A 128 18.71 -1.30 -5.33
N ASP A 129 19.76 -1.67 -4.61
CA ASP A 129 20.11 -3.07 -4.31
C ASP A 129 19.06 -3.74 -3.39
N VAL A 130 18.46 -2.98 -2.45
CA VAL A 130 17.31 -3.46 -1.64
C VAL A 130 16.10 -3.71 -2.54
N PHE A 131 15.79 -2.76 -3.42
CA PHE A 131 14.69 -2.87 -4.36
C PHE A 131 14.83 -4.11 -5.25
N LYS A 132 16.02 -4.34 -5.83
CA LYS A 132 16.31 -5.56 -6.59
C LYS A 132 16.01 -6.82 -5.79
N ARG A 133 16.48 -6.88 -4.55
CA ARG A 133 16.27 -8.04 -3.66
C ARG A 133 14.79 -8.27 -3.39
N ASP A 134 13.98 -7.23 -3.23
CA ASP A 134 12.53 -7.39 -2.99
C ASP A 134 11.79 -7.91 -4.20
N LEU A 135 12.09 -7.39 -5.38
CA LEU A 135 11.57 -7.92 -6.63
C LEU A 135 11.91 -9.41 -6.78
N TYR A 136 13.15 -9.78 -6.48
CA TYR A 136 13.61 -11.17 -6.56
C TYR A 136 12.97 -12.06 -5.50
N ASN A 137 12.68 -11.54 -4.31
CA ASN A 137 11.95 -12.25 -3.27
C ASN A 137 10.49 -12.53 -3.70
N GLU A 138 9.82 -11.57 -4.33
CA GLU A 138 8.49 -11.78 -4.92
C GLU A 138 8.53 -12.87 -6.01
N CYS A 139 9.58 -12.86 -6.84
CA CYS A 139 9.80 -13.93 -7.81
C CYS A 139 10.09 -15.29 -7.16
N GLY A 140 10.69 -15.31 -5.97
CA GLY A 140 10.92 -16.50 -5.16
C GLY A 140 9.62 -17.17 -4.69
N ARG A 141 8.51 -16.42 -4.59
CA ARG A 141 7.19 -16.98 -4.25
C ARG A 141 6.65 -17.89 -5.35
N GLN A 142 7.16 -17.76 -6.57
CA GLN A 142 6.80 -18.59 -7.71
C GLN A 142 7.54 -19.92 -7.62
N SER A 143 7.01 -20.80 -6.78
CA SER A 143 7.62 -22.07 -6.40
C SER A 143 6.89 -23.27 -7.01
N GLY A 144 7.60 -24.39 -7.13
CA GLY A 144 7.10 -25.63 -7.72
C GLY A 144 7.41 -25.78 -9.22
N PHE A 145 7.40 -27.03 -9.69
CA PHE A 145 7.80 -27.38 -11.06
C PHE A 145 6.90 -26.71 -12.12
N SER A 146 5.61 -26.54 -11.83
CA SER A 146 4.67 -25.89 -12.76
C SER A 146 4.89 -24.37 -12.90
N GLN A 147 5.60 -23.73 -11.97
CA GLN A 147 5.81 -22.27 -11.96
C GLN A 147 7.20 -21.84 -12.43
N VAL A 148 8.05 -22.77 -12.90
CA VAL A 148 9.43 -22.48 -13.33
C VAL A 148 9.46 -21.36 -14.37
N TRP A 149 8.63 -21.44 -15.40
CA TRP A 149 8.54 -20.41 -16.43
C TRP A 149 8.03 -19.07 -15.90
N ARG A 150 7.04 -19.10 -14.99
CA ARG A 150 6.53 -17.89 -14.33
C ARG A 150 7.61 -17.21 -13.50
N ARG A 151 8.44 -17.98 -12.78
CA ARG A 151 9.60 -17.48 -12.03
C ARG A 151 10.64 -16.84 -12.94
N ILE A 152 10.98 -17.49 -14.05
CA ILE A 152 11.93 -16.95 -15.04
C ILE A 152 11.41 -15.61 -15.58
N MET A 153 10.15 -15.55 -16.00
CA MET A 153 9.53 -14.31 -16.47
C MET A 153 9.55 -13.23 -15.40
N CYS A 154 9.24 -13.56 -14.15
CA CYS A 154 9.32 -12.63 -13.03
C CYS A 154 10.73 -12.05 -12.87
N LEU A 155 11.75 -12.89 -12.88
CA LEU A 155 13.14 -12.44 -12.74
C LEU A 155 13.59 -11.54 -13.89
N THR A 156 13.16 -11.84 -15.12
CA THR A 156 13.43 -10.98 -16.30
C THR A 156 12.78 -9.61 -16.12
N VAL A 157 11.51 -9.56 -15.73
CA VAL A 157 10.77 -8.31 -15.46
C VAL A 157 11.43 -7.55 -14.31
N ALA A 158 11.78 -8.22 -13.21
CA ALA A 158 12.50 -7.62 -12.07
C ALA A 158 13.83 -6.97 -12.47
N GLU A 159 14.58 -7.60 -13.39
CA GLU A 159 15.83 -7.03 -13.89
C GLU A 159 15.60 -5.75 -14.72
N VAL A 160 14.53 -5.69 -15.52
CA VAL A 160 14.16 -4.47 -16.25
C VAL A 160 13.83 -3.34 -15.28
N TYR A 161 13.03 -3.62 -14.24
CA TYR A 161 12.71 -2.64 -13.18
C TYR A 161 13.98 -2.11 -12.50
N TYR A 162 14.89 -3.02 -12.10
CA TYR A 162 16.14 -2.63 -11.47
C TYR A 162 17.03 -1.79 -12.38
N ARG A 163 17.16 -2.16 -13.66
CA ARG A 163 17.97 -1.39 -14.61
C ARG A 163 17.39 -0.02 -14.90
N ALA A 164 16.07 0.10 -14.98
CA ALA A 164 15.42 1.39 -15.14
C ALA A 164 15.78 2.33 -13.99
N VAL A 165 15.67 1.90 -12.72
CA VAL A 165 16.02 2.80 -11.59
C VAL A 165 17.51 3.12 -11.51
N VAL A 166 18.39 2.18 -11.87
CA VAL A 166 19.85 2.41 -11.87
C VAL A 166 20.25 3.40 -12.97
N LEU A 167 19.68 3.27 -14.17
CA LEU A 167 19.98 4.12 -15.32
C LEU A 167 19.25 5.47 -15.30
N CYS A 168 18.08 5.54 -14.65
CA CYS A 168 17.25 6.77 -14.63
C CYS A 168 17.37 7.54 -13.32
N GLY A 169 17.94 6.94 -12.27
CA GLY A 169 18.02 7.58 -10.95
C GLY A 169 19.03 8.74 -10.88
N ASP A 170 19.83 8.96 -11.93
CA ASP A 170 20.77 10.09 -12.09
C ASP A 170 20.22 11.21 -12.97
N GLY A 171 19.11 11.00 -13.69
CA GLY A 171 18.42 12.01 -14.49
C GLY A 171 18.57 11.87 -16.02
N ASP A 172 19.41 10.96 -16.52
CA ASP A 172 19.87 10.98 -17.92
C ASP A 172 19.21 9.92 -18.83
N CYS A 173 18.02 9.43 -18.48
CA CYS A 173 17.52 8.18 -19.06
C CYS A 173 16.98 8.25 -20.50
N PHE A 174 16.79 9.45 -21.07
CA PHE A 174 16.17 9.64 -22.40
C PHE A 174 16.86 10.70 -23.28
N ASP A 175 18.08 11.12 -22.93
CA ASP A 175 18.86 12.10 -23.70
C ASP A 175 19.74 11.45 -24.79
#